data_AF-A0A9D6RTS1-F1
#
_entry.id   AF-A0A9D6RTS1-F1
#
_cell.length_a   1.000
_cell.length_b   1.000
_cell.length_c   1.000
_cell.angle_alpha   90.00
_cell.angle_beta   90.00
_cell.angle_gamma   90.00
#
_symmetry.space_group_name_H-M   'P 1'
#
loop_
_entity.id
_entity.type
_entity.pdbx_description
1 polymer ?
#
loop_
_entity_poly.entity_id
_entity_poly.type
_entity_poly.pdbx_seq_one_letter_code
_entity_poly.pdbx_strand_id
1 'polypeptide(L)' 'MDNFTNKQQALDHLRNDITYPATGKEIVAECDNMKEEVTEEERKWLEQKLGDRTYQSADEAINTLGW' A
#
# COMPACT_ATOMS: atom_id res chain seq x y z
N MET A 1 -8.58 -11.07 -11.00
CA MET A 1 -8.35 -9.78 -10.31
C MET A 1 -8.41 -10.18 -8.86
N ASP A 2 -7.30 -10.41 -8.17
CA ASP A 2 -6.12 -9.56 -8.00
C ASP A 2 -4.85 -10.43 -7.91
N ASN A 3 -3.88 -10.25 -8.80
CA ASN A 3 -2.56 -10.89 -8.69
C ASN A 3 -1.59 -9.91 -8.01
N PHE A 4 -1.83 -9.61 -6.73
CA PHE A 4 -0.74 -9.07 -5.92
C PHE A 4 0.18 -10.24 -5.59
N THR A 5 1.43 -10.18 -6.03
CA THR A 5 2.33 -11.36 -6.01
C THR A 5 2.49 -11.90 -4.60
N ASN A 6 2.45 -11.03 -3.59
CA ASN A 6 2.38 -11.39 -2.17
C ASN A 6 1.45 -10.45 -1.38
N LYS A 7 0.11 -10.61 -1.54
CA LYS A 7 -0.90 -9.88 -0.74
C LYS A 7 -0.60 -9.90 0.77
N GLN A 8 -0.14 -11.03 1.30
CA GLN A 8 0.16 -11.19 2.73
C GLN A 8 1.30 -10.26 3.20
N GLN A 9 2.36 -10.12 2.39
CA GLN A 9 3.46 -9.21 2.72
C GLN A 9 3.02 -7.75 2.62
N ALA A 10 2.24 -7.39 1.60
CA ALA A 10 1.69 -6.04 1.50
C ALA A 10 0.81 -5.68 2.71
N LEU A 11 0.01 -6.63 3.21
CA LEU A 11 -0.74 -6.46 4.45
C LEU A 11 0.15 -6.31 5.68
N ASP A 12 1.30 -7.00 5.71
CA ASP A 12 2.27 -6.89 6.79
C ASP A 12 2.92 -5.51 6.80
N HIS A 13 3.37 -5.03 5.64
CA HIS A 13 3.94 -3.68 5.48
C HIS A 13 2.97 -2.57 5.87
N LEU A 14 1.73 -2.68 5.39
CA LEU A 14 0.69 -1.75 5.76
C LEU A 14 0.44 -1.75 7.28
N ARG A 15 0.69 -2.85 8.00
CA ARG A 15 0.42 -2.94 9.44
C ARG A 15 1.62 -2.65 10.34
N ASN A 16 2.82 -3.02 9.91
CA ASN A 16 4.02 -3.04 10.75
C ASN A 16 5.07 -2.01 10.36
N ASP A 17 5.21 -1.70 9.06
CA ASP A 17 6.27 -0.79 8.59
C ASP A 17 5.80 0.67 8.51
N ILE A 18 4.51 0.89 8.28
CA ILE A 18 3.97 2.24 8.11
C ILE A 18 3.52 2.82 9.45
N THR A 19 4.08 3.97 9.80
CA THR A 19 3.60 4.76 10.95
C THR A 19 2.43 5.62 10.51
N TYR A 20 1.27 5.41 11.14
CA TYR A 20 0.07 6.21 10.89
C TYR A 20 -0.05 7.40 11.85
N PRO A 21 -0.62 8.54 11.41
CA PRO A 21 -1.25 8.76 10.11
C PRO A 21 -0.24 8.97 8.96
N ALA A 22 -0.53 8.37 7.81
CA ALA A 22 0.32 8.42 6.61
C ALA A 22 -0.51 8.78 5.38
N THR A 23 0.07 9.54 4.45
CA THR A 23 -0.57 9.82 3.15
C THR A 23 -0.44 8.63 2.20
N GLY A 24 -1.37 8.51 1.23
CA GLY A 24 -1.28 7.49 0.18
C GLY A 24 0.05 7.54 -0.58
N LYS A 25 0.62 8.74 -0.75
CA LYS A 25 1.96 8.94 -1.30
C LYS A 25 3.07 8.39 -0.40
N GLU A 26 3.00 8.60 0.91
CA GLU A 26 3.96 8.02 1.86
C GLU A 26 3.84 6.50 1.89
N ILE A 27 2.63 5.95 1.86
CA ILE A 27 2.40 4.50 1.78
C ILE A 27 3.04 3.93 0.52
N VAL A 28 2.82 4.55 -0.63
CA VAL A 28 3.43 4.13 -1.90
C VAL A 28 4.96 4.32 -1.89
N ALA A 29 5.46 5.38 -1.26
CA ALA A 29 6.90 5.64 -1.14
C ALA A 29 7.59 4.58 -0.27
N GLU A 30 6.95 4.12 0.80
CA GLU A 30 7.45 2.99 1.61
C GLU A 30 7.47 1.70 0.77
N CYS A 31 6.45 1.47 -0.08
CA CYS A 31 6.49 0.41 -1.08
C CYS A 31 7.57 0.62 -2.16
N ASP A 32 8.10 1.84 -2.37
CA ASP A 32 9.16 2.10 -3.36
C ASP A 32 10.48 1.44 -3.01
N ASN A 33 10.74 1.29 -1.72
CA ASN A 33 11.93 0.58 -1.24
C ASN A 33 11.88 -0.93 -1.55
N MET A 34 10.73 -1.44 -2.05
CA MET A 34 10.47 -2.85 -2.28
C MET A 34 10.31 -3.16 -3.77
N LYS A 35 11.19 -2.62 -4.62
CA LYS A 35 11.16 -2.82 -6.10
C LYS A 35 11.27 -4.29 -6.52
N GLU A 36 11.75 -5.15 -5.63
CA GLU A 36 11.83 -6.59 -5.85
C GLU A 36 10.50 -7.30 -5.57
N GLU A 37 9.60 -6.67 -4.80
CA GLU A 37 8.37 -7.29 -4.27
C GLU A 37 7.08 -6.66 -4.82
N VAL A 38 7.14 -5.38 -5.24
CA VAL A 38 6.03 -4.63 -5.84
C VAL A 38 6.38 -4.23 -7.27
N THR A 39 5.63 -4.78 -8.23
CA THR A 39 5.79 -4.44 -9.65
C THR A 39 5.35 -3.00 -9.93
N GLU A 40 5.76 -2.45 -11.07
CA GLU A 40 5.34 -1.11 -11.49
C GLU A 40 3.82 -1.00 -11.69
N GLU A 41 3.15 -2.09 -12.09
CA GLU A 41 1.69 -2.15 -12.22
C GLU A 41 1.00 -2.12 -10.85
N GLU A 42 1.47 -2.91 -9.88
CA GLU A 42 0.97 -2.91 -8.50
C GLU A 42 1.13 -1.55 -7.85
N ARG A 43 2.25 -0.87 -8.09
CA ARG A 43 2.47 0.50 -7.62
C ARG A 43 1.48 1.48 -8.21
N LYS A 44 1.32 1.49 -9.54
CA LYS A 44 0.35 2.39 -10.20
C LYS A 44 -1.07 2.15 -9.67
N TRP A 45 -1.40 0.89 -9.39
CA TRP A 45 -2.67 0.53 -8.77
C TRP A 45 -2.79 1.08 -7.33
N LEU A 46 -1.76 0.96 -6.49
CA LEU A 46 -1.72 1.56 -5.14
C LEU A 46 -1.86 3.08 -5.21
N GLU A 47 -1.12 3.76 -6.10
CA GLU A 47 -1.20 5.20 -6.30
C GLU A 47 -2.62 5.65 -6.71
N GLN A 48 -3.24 4.93 -7.65
CA GLN A 48 -4.60 5.24 -8.11
C GLN A 48 -5.66 4.98 -7.04
N LYS A 49 -5.50 3.93 -6.24
CA LYS A 49 -6.46 3.56 -5.19
C LYS A 49 -6.33 4.44 -3.95
N LEU A 50 -5.10 4.69 -3.51
CA LEU A 50 -4.84 5.42 -2.28
C LEU A 50 -4.91 6.94 -2.51
N GLY A 51 -4.45 7.41 -3.67
CA GLY A 51 -4.46 8.83 -4.01
C GLY A 51 -3.72 9.70 -2.99
N ASP A 52 -4.12 10.97 -2.90
CA ASP A 52 -3.52 11.96 -2.00
C ASP A 52 -4.20 12.02 -0.62
N ARG A 53 -4.90 10.96 -0.19
CA ARG A 53 -5.59 10.98 1.10
C ARG A 53 -4.66 10.58 2.24
N THR A 54 -4.93 11.09 3.43
CA THR A 54 -4.33 10.60 4.67
C THR A 54 -5.13 9.43 5.23
N TYR A 55 -4.42 8.39 5.63
CA TYR A 55 -4.95 7.22 6.32
C TYR A 55 -4.59 7.31 7.79
N GLN A 56 -5.54 7.09 8.70
CA GLN A 56 -5.27 7.10 10.14
C GLN A 56 -4.81 5.74 10.66
N SER A 57 -4.96 4.68 9.87
CA SER A 57 -4.57 3.33 10.24
C SER A 57 -4.37 2.44 9.02
N ALA A 58 -3.62 1.36 9.20
CA ALA A 58 -3.44 0.28 8.24
C ALA A 58 -4.78 -0.22 7.69
N ASP A 59 -5.75 -0.43 8.58
CA ASP A 59 -7.06 -0.98 8.23
C ASP A 59 -7.84 -0.08 7.25
N GLU A 60 -7.72 1.25 7.36
CA GLU A 60 -8.34 2.15 6.38
C GLU A 60 -7.70 2.03 4.99
N ALA A 61 -6.38 1.88 4.94
CA ALA A 61 -5.65 1.68 3.69
C ALA A 61 -6.07 0.35 3.06
N ILE A 62 -6.03 -0.74 3.83
CA ILE A 62 -6.43 -2.10 3.43
C ILE A 62 -7.87 -2.12 2.91
N ASN A 63 -8.81 -1.50 3.64
CA ASN A 63 -10.21 -1.40 3.18
C ASN A 63 -10.34 -0.62 1.87
N THR A 64 -9.52 0.42 1.65
CA THR A 64 -9.54 1.19 0.41
C THR A 64 -8.99 0.41 -0.77
N LEU A 65 -8.00 -0.44 -0.52
CA LEU A 65 -7.46 -1.39 -1.48
C LEU A 65 -8.44 -2.55 -1.79
N GLY A 66 -9.46 -2.74 -0.96
CA GLY A 66 -10.48 -3.78 -1.12
C GLY A 66 -10.01 -5.16 -0.66
N TRP A 67 -9.13 -5.21 0.34
CA TRP A 67 -8.45 -6.43 0.79
C TRP A 67 -8.98 -7.05 2.06
#